data_AF-X7EKI1-F1
#
_entry.id   AF-X7EKI1-F1
#
_cell.length_a   1.000
_cell.length_b   1.000
_cell.length_c   1.000
_cell.angle_alpha   90.00
_cell.angle_beta   90.00
_cell.angle_gamma   90.00
#
_symmetry.space_group_name_H-M   'P 1'
#
loop_
_entity.id
_entity.type
_entity.pdbx_description
1 polymer ?
#
loop_
_entity_poly.entity_id
_entity_poly.type
_entity_poly.pdbx_seq_one_letter_code
_entity_poly.pdbx_strand_id
1 'polypeptide(L)'
;MIRAGALALLAAGPASASVEESEAARCAALWSGYAAYAEVSAYLDTGDAAAQAAKWRDLAAAETGDAAAVDAYIAREARERASMLDAYIYSRDRQSREVFERAMARCE
;
A
#
# COMPACT_ATOMS: atom_id res chain seq x y z
N MET A 1 -32.72 -26.43 -41.78
CA MET A 1 -33.13 -26.08 -40.39
C MET A 1 -32.00 -25.30 -39.76
N ILE A 2 -32.21 -24.01 -39.51
CA ILE A 2 -31.19 -23.07 -39.03
C ILE A 2 -31.06 -23.27 -37.51
N ARG A 3 -29.89 -23.74 -37.03
CA ARG A 3 -29.58 -23.78 -35.60
C ARG A 3 -29.17 -22.38 -35.16
N ALA A 4 -30.09 -21.72 -34.46
CA ALA A 4 -29.84 -20.47 -33.77
C ALA A 4 -28.76 -20.67 -32.69
N GLY A 5 -27.81 -19.73 -32.68
CA GLY A 5 -26.68 -19.71 -31.75
C GLY A 5 -27.08 -19.28 -30.34
N ALA A 6 -26.20 -19.62 -29.40
CA ALA A 6 -26.17 -19.03 -28.08
C ALA A 6 -24.80 -18.39 -27.90
N LEU A 7 -24.69 -17.09 -28.20
CA LEU A 7 -23.60 -16.26 -27.71
C LEU A 7 -23.80 -16.09 -26.20
N ALA A 8 -23.00 -16.81 -25.42
CA ALA A 8 -22.89 -16.58 -23.98
C ALA A 8 -22.22 -15.21 -23.77
N LEU A 9 -23.03 -14.19 -23.47
CA LEU A 9 -22.57 -12.91 -22.97
C LEU A 9 -21.93 -13.14 -21.59
N LEU A 10 -20.61 -13.24 -21.57
CA LEU A 10 -19.81 -13.08 -20.35
C LEU A 10 -20.00 -11.63 -19.88
N ALA A 11 -20.82 -11.44 -18.86
CA ALA A 11 -20.91 -10.17 -18.14
C ALA A 11 -19.56 -9.93 -17.45
N ALA A 12 -18.72 -9.10 -18.07
CA ALA A 12 -17.52 -8.56 -17.44
C ALA A 12 -17.99 -7.57 -16.35
N GLY A 13 -18.13 -8.05 -15.12
CA GLY A 13 -18.21 -7.18 -13.96
C GLY A 13 -16.88 -6.43 -13.77
N PRO A 14 -16.88 -5.24 -13.15
CA PRO A 14 -15.63 -4.57 -12.80
C PRO A 14 -14.85 -5.51 -11.88
N ALA A 15 -13.62 -5.85 -12.28
CA ALA A 15 -12.69 -6.56 -11.41
C ALA A 15 -12.20 -5.57 -10.36
N SER A 16 -12.84 -5.55 -9.19
CA SER A 16 -12.25 -4.91 -8.01
C SER A 16 -10.94 -5.62 -7.71
N ALA A 17 -9.83 -4.90 -7.75
CA ALA A 17 -8.55 -5.44 -7.27
C ALA A 17 -8.69 -5.75 -5.78
N SER A 18 -8.14 -6.89 -5.33
CA SER A 18 -8.06 -7.15 -3.90
C SER A 18 -7.17 -6.10 -3.23
N VAL A 19 -7.46 -5.75 -1.98
CA VAL A 19 -6.68 -4.73 -1.24
C VAL A 19 -5.21 -5.15 -1.14
N GLU A 20 -4.95 -6.45 -0.97
CA GLU A 20 -3.61 -7.03 -0.91
C GLU A 20 -2.82 -6.88 -2.21
N GLU A 21 -3.51 -6.84 -3.36
CA GLU A 21 -2.92 -6.65 -4.68
C GLU A 21 -2.81 -5.17 -5.08
N SER A 22 -3.52 -4.26 -4.40
CA SER A 22 -3.44 -2.82 -4.67
C SER A 22 -2.06 -2.26 -4.31
N GLU A 23 -1.38 -1.72 -5.32
CA GLU A 23 -0.12 -0.99 -5.13
C GLU A 23 -0.33 0.28 -4.30
N ALA A 24 -1.44 0.97 -4.52
CA ALA A 24 -1.80 2.14 -3.72
C ALA A 24 -1.96 1.79 -2.24
N ALA A 25 -2.59 0.65 -1.90
CA ALA A 25 -2.72 0.20 -0.51
C ALA A 25 -1.35 -0.09 0.13
N ARG A 26 -0.44 -0.71 -0.62
CA ARG A 26 0.94 -0.97 -0.18
C ARG A 26 1.72 0.32 0.05
N CYS A 27 1.58 1.30 -0.84
CA CYS A 27 2.22 2.60 -0.69
C CYS A 27 1.64 3.41 0.47
N ALA A 28 0.33 3.35 0.70
CA ALA A 28 -0.31 3.96 1.86
C ALA A 28 0.26 3.37 3.17
N ALA A 29 0.37 2.04 3.25
CA ALA A 29 0.96 1.37 4.41
C ALA A 29 2.44 1.72 4.62
N LEU A 30 3.22 1.84 3.55
CA LEU A 30 4.63 2.26 3.61
C LEU A 30 4.75 3.66 4.24
N TRP A 31 4.04 4.64 3.69
CA TRP A 31 4.09 6.02 4.16
C TRP A 31 3.50 6.19 5.56
N SER A 32 2.45 5.45 5.91
CA SER A 32 1.94 5.40 7.29
C SER A 32 2.97 4.85 8.27
N GLY A 33 3.66 3.76 7.90
CA GLY A 33 4.73 3.19 8.74
C GLY A 33 5.92 4.13 8.89
N TYR A 34 6.29 4.81 7.81
CA TYR A 34 7.33 5.85 7.84
C TYR A 34 6.95 7.01 8.76
N ALA A 35 5.75 7.57 8.61
CA ALA A 35 5.28 8.68 9.44
C ALA A 35 5.28 8.30 10.93
N ALA A 36 4.72 7.14 11.28
CA ALA A 36 4.68 6.67 12.66
C ALA A 36 6.08 6.45 13.26
N TYR A 37 7.03 5.96 12.47
CA TYR A 37 8.41 5.78 12.92
C TYR A 37 9.17 7.11 13.00
N ALA A 38 8.95 8.04 12.08
CA ALA A 38 9.56 9.37 12.09
C ALA A 38 9.13 10.19 13.32
N GLU A 39 7.89 10.04 13.81
CA GLU A 39 7.41 10.70 15.03
C GLU A 39 8.22 10.33 16.29
N VAL A 40 8.81 9.12 16.33
CA VAL A 40 9.56 8.61 17.49
C VAL A 40 11.07 8.52 17.25
N SER A 41 11.54 8.80 16.04
CA SER A 41 12.95 8.68 15.65
C SER A 41 13.63 10.05 15.68
N ALA A 42 14.76 10.16 16.38
CA ALA A 42 15.59 11.37 16.33
C ALA A 42 16.35 11.55 15.01
N TYR A 43 16.30 10.55 14.10
CA TYR A 43 17.07 10.53 12.86
C TYR A 43 16.26 10.87 11.61
N LEU A 44 14.93 10.85 11.70
CA LEU A 44 14.06 11.07 10.56
C LEU A 44 13.21 12.31 10.78
N ASP A 45 12.95 13.03 9.69
CA ASP A 45 11.91 14.04 9.63
C ASP A 45 10.63 13.39 9.07
N THR A 46 9.51 13.74 9.68
CA THR A 46 8.17 13.30 9.24
C THR A 46 7.84 13.89 7.87
N GLY A 47 8.34 15.09 7.55
CA GLY A 47 8.15 15.74 6.25
C GLY A 47 6.69 15.76 5.80
N ASP A 48 6.43 15.27 4.58
CA ASP A 48 5.10 15.12 3.99
C ASP A 48 4.51 13.70 4.12
N ALA A 49 5.11 12.82 4.94
CA ALA A 49 4.76 11.40 4.98
C ALA A 49 3.28 11.13 5.29
N ALA A 50 2.68 11.90 6.21
CA ALA A 50 1.26 11.79 6.51
C ALA A 50 0.36 12.19 5.32
N ALA A 51 0.77 13.20 4.55
CA ALA A 51 0.06 13.63 3.35
C ALA A 51 0.18 12.59 2.23
N GLN A 52 1.37 12.00 2.05
CA GLN A 52 1.57 10.89 1.10
C GLN A 52 0.73 9.67 1.48
N ALA A 53 0.72 9.30 2.77
CA ALA A 53 -0.11 8.20 3.26
C ALA A 53 -1.59 8.43 2.94
N ALA A 54 -2.11 9.64 3.18
CA ALA A 54 -3.49 10.00 2.87
C ALA A 54 -3.80 9.92 1.37
N LYS A 55 -2.93 10.49 0.52
CA LYS A 55 -3.05 10.45 -0.94
C LYS A 55 -3.16 9.01 -1.47
N TRP A 56 -2.28 8.12 -1.01
CA TRP A 56 -2.28 6.73 -1.45
C TRP A 56 -3.47 5.93 -0.90
N ARG A 57 -3.90 6.21 0.33
CA ARG A 57 -5.11 5.63 0.94
C ARG A 57 -6.35 5.98 0.10
N ASP A 58 -6.49 7.24 -0.30
CA ASP A 58 -7.63 7.69 -1.12
C ASP A 58 -7.64 7.01 -2.49
N LEU A 59 -6.48 6.87 -3.13
CA LEU A 59 -6.35 6.13 -4.38
C LEU A 59 -6.74 4.65 -4.22
N ALA A 60 -6.21 3.99 -3.19
CA ALA A 60 -6.51 2.58 -2.91
C ALA A 60 -8.00 2.36 -2.64
N ALA A 61 -8.65 3.27 -1.89
CA ALA A 61 -10.09 3.22 -1.64
C ALA A 61 -10.89 3.36 -2.94
N ALA A 62 -10.46 4.23 -3.86
CA ALA A 62 -11.11 4.38 -5.16
C ALA A 62 -10.91 3.16 -6.08
N GLU A 63 -9.72 2.56 -6.09
CA GLU A 63 -9.39 1.37 -6.90
C GLU A 63 -10.15 0.12 -6.43
N THR A 64 -10.24 -0.08 -5.12
CA THR A 64 -10.81 -1.29 -4.52
C THR A 64 -12.32 -1.18 -4.33
N GLY A 65 -12.84 0.04 -4.16
CA GLY A 65 -14.22 0.30 -3.78
C GLY A 65 -14.53 -0.03 -2.31
N ASP A 66 -13.52 -0.31 -1.49
CA ASP A 66 -13.67 -0.69 -0.08
C ASP A 66 -12.64 0.04 0.82
N ALA A 67 -12.99 1.26 1.19
CA ALA A 67 -12.16 2.09 2.07
C ALA A 67 -11.91 1.45 3.44
N ALA A 68 -12.87 0.67 3.97
CA ALA A 68 -12.73 0.04 5.28
C ALA A 68 -11.71 -1.11 5.24
N ALA A 69 -11.73 -1.92 4.18
CA ALA A 69 -10.73 -2.96 3.98
C ALA A 69 -9.33 -2.37 3.74
N VAL A 70 -9.23 -1.26 3.00
CA VAL A 70 -7.97 -0.50 2.83
C VAL A 70 -7.43 -0.01 4.18
N ASP A 71 -8.26 0.60 5.02
CA ASP A 71 -7.84 1.08 6.34
C ASP A 71 -7.36 -0.06 7.24
N ALA A 72 -8.06 -1.20 7.22
CA ALA A 72 -7.65 -2.39 7.97
C ALA A 72 -6.31 -2.95 7.47
N TYR A 73 -6.07 -2.95 6.15
CA TYR A 73 -4.81 -3.34 5.56
C TYR A 73 -3.67 -2.40 6.00
N ILE A 74 -3.86 -1.09 5.86
CA ILE A 74 -2.85 -0.08 6.26
C ILE A 74 -2.51 -0.23 7.75
N ALA A 75 -3.51 -0.37 8.62
CA ALA A 75 -3.29 -0.48 10.07
C ALA A 75 -2.48 -1.74 10.47
N ARG A 76 -2.61 -2.82 9.70
CA ARG A 76 -1.83 -4.06 9.88
C ARG A 76 -0.41 -3.90 9.37
N GLU A 77 -0.25 -3.49 8.11
CA GLU A 77 1.03 -3.49 7.41
C GLU A 77 1.95 -2.34 7.85
N ALA A 78 1.40 -1.17 8.20
CA ALA A 78 2.20 0.00 8.59
C ALA A 78 3.14 -0.29 9.78
N ARG A 79 2.72 -1.15 10.71
CA ARG A 79 3.56 -1.55 11.86
C ARG A 79 4.76 -2.38 11.43
N GLU A 80 4.56 -3.27 10.45
CA GLU A 80 5.64 -4.07 9.89
C GLU A 80 6.61 -3.19 9.10
N ARG A 81 6.10 -2.20 8.37
CA ARG A 81 6.93 -1.21 7.66
C ARG A 81 7.74 -0.33 8.62
N ALA A 82 7.15 0.09 9.74
CA ALA A 82 7.89 0.79 10.80
C ALA A 82 9.01 -0.09 11.40
N SER A 83 8.74 -1.38 11.64
CA SER A 83 9.74 -2.32 12.16
C SER A 83 10.89 -2.56 11.17
N MET A 84 10.59 -2.55 9.87
CA MET A 84 11.61 -2.61 8.82
C MET A 84 12.52 -1.37 8.83
N LEU A 85 11.97 -0.18 9.09
CA LEU A 85 12.74 1.06 9.22
C LEU A 85 13.64 1.04 10.46
N ASP A 86 13.14 0.53 11.59
CA ASP A 86 13.94 0.33 12.80
C ASP A 86 15.15 -0.57 12.54
N ALA A 87 14.93 -1.73 11.89
CA ALA A 87 15.99 -2.66 11.51
C ALA A 87 16.99 -2.04 10.54
N TYR A 88 16.52 -1.27 9.55
CA TYR A 88 17.38 -0.51 8.65
C TYR A 88 18.27 0.47 9.43
N ILE A 89 17.68 1.30 10.29
CA ILE A 89 18.41 2.41 10.93
C ILE A 89 19.32 1.93 12.06
N TYR A 90 18.80 1.13 12.99
CA TYR A 90 19.55 0.75 14.19
C TYR A 90 20.39 -0.52 13.99
N SER A 91 19.85 -1.51 13.27
CA SER A 91 20.57 -2.77 13.03
C SER A 91 21.47 -2.71 11.79
N ARG A 92 21.40 -1.61 11.00
CA ARG A 92 22.09 -1.46 9.72
C ARG A 92 21.84 -2.64 8.78
N ASP A 93 20.65 -3.21 8.88
CA ASP A 93 20.30 -4.39 8.09
C ASP A 93 20.19 -4.01 6.61
N ARG A 94 21.10 -4.59 5.80
CA ARG A 94 21.20 -4.26 4.38
C ARG A 94 19.97 -4.70 3.61
N GLN A 95 19.35 -5.81 4.01
CA GLN A 95 18.19 -6.34 3.32
C GLN A 95 16.96 -5.45 3.55
N SER A 96 16.71 -5.04 4.79
CA SER A 96 15.68 -4.07 5.15
C SER A 96 15.88 -2.74 4.42
N ARG A 97 17.13 -2.26 4.34
CA ARG A 97 17.46 -1.05 3.56
C ARG A 97 17.06 -1.21 2.09
N GLU A 98 17.52 -2.27 1.44
CA GLU A 98 17.25 -2.50 0.01
C GLU A 98 15.75 -2.70 -0.27
N VAL A 99 15.02 -3.36 0.62
CA VAL A 99 13.56 -3.51 0.51
C VAL A 99 12.87 -2.15 0.67
N PHE A 100 13.26 -1.37 1.68
CA PHE A 100 12.70 -0.04 1.93
C PHE A 100 12.97 0.93 0.77
N GLU A 101 14.22 1.06 0.32
CA GLU A 101 14.59 1.96 -0.79
C GLU A 101 13.85 1.61 -2.08
N ARG A 102 13.70 0.32 -2.40
CA ARG A 102 12.90 -0.12 -3.57
C ARG A 102 11.42 0.19 -3.41
N ALA A 103 10.87 0.09 -2.19
CA ALA A 103 9.48 0.41 -1.93
C ALA A 103 9.24 1.92 -2.07
N MET A 104 10.13 2.76 -1.51
CA MET A 104 10.06 4.22 -1.63
C MET A 104 10.12 4.66 -3.09
N ALA A 105 11.06 4.14 -3.88
CA ALA A 105 11.18 4.48 -5.31
C ALA A 105 9.94 4.14 -6.16
N ARG A 106 9.03 3.29 -5.65
CA ARG A 106 7.74 2.98 -6.31
C ARG A 106 6.60 3.86 -5.82
N CYS A 107 6.72 4.43 -4.63
CA CYS A 107 5.65 5.13 -3.92
C CYS A 107 5.83 6.66 -3.86
N GLU A 108 6.81 7.20 -4.57
CA GLU A 108 7.00 8.62 -4.87
C GLU A 108 6.20 9.02 -6.13
#